data_AF-A0A0C2JEG2-F1
#
_entry.id   AF-A0A0C2JEG2-F1
#
_cell.length_a   1.000
_cell.length_b   1.000
_cell.length_c   1.000
_cell.angle_alpha   90.00
_cell.angle_beta   90.00
_cell.angle_gamma   90.00
#
_symmetry.space_group_name_H-M   'P 1'
#
loop_
_entity.id
_entity.type
_entity.pdbx_description
1 polymer ?
#
loop_
_entity_poly.entity_id
_entity_poly.type
_entity_poly.pdbx_seq_one_letter_code
_entity_poly.pdbx_strand_id
1 'polypeptide(L)'
;MTIVEFLNARLAEDEQAAHAASPGTGGPERVRADVAAKRGIVEQYTATYRECMDTLDNGAQSAAEEDGVWSALHAWRRALEHLAAVYASHPDYDPAWKS
;
A
#
# COMPACT_ATOMS: atom_id res chain seq x y z
N MET A 1 5.93 -8.46 -11.00
CA MET A 1 5.43 -7.19 -10.44
C MET A 1 5.30 -7.37 -8.93
N THR A 2 5.68 -6.36 -8.15
CA THR A 2 5.52 -6.36 -6.68
C THR A 2 4.12 -5.88 -6.28
N ILE A 3 3.69 -6.18 -5.06
CA ILE A 3 2.41 -5.69 -4.53
C ILE A 3 2.34 -4.16 -4.50
N VAL A 4 3.47 -3.48 -4.26
CA VAL A 4 3.57 -2.00 -4.28
C VAL A 4 3.40 -1.45 -5.69
N GLU A 5 4.07 -2.03 -6.68
CA GLU A 5 3.92 -1.63 -8.09
C GLU A 5 2.48 -1.83 -8.57
N PHE A 6 1.89 -2.98 -8.24
CA PHE A 6 0.50 -3.29 -8.57
C PHE A 6 -0.48 -2.28 -7.95
N LEU A 7 -0.37 -2.03 -6.64
CA LEU A 7 -1.25 -1.09 -5.94
C LEU A 7 -1.08 0.33 -6.47
N ASN A 8 0.14 0.78 -6.77
CA ASN A 8 0.35 2.11 -7.37
C ASN A 8 -0.34 2.24 -8.73
N ALA A 9 -0.26 1.21 -9.57
CA ALA A 9 -0.94 1.20 -10.87
C ALA A 9 -2.47 1.24 -10.72
N ARG A 10 -3.03 0.38 -9.87
CA ARG A 10 -4.49 0.30 -9.66
C ARG A 10 -5.04 1.56 -9.00
N LEU A 11 -4.33 2.14 -8.04
CA LEU A 11 -4.74 3.41 -7.42
C LEU A 11 -4.70 4.58 -8.40
N ALA A 12 -3.74 4.60 -9.34
CA ALA A 12 -3.70 5.61 -10.39
C ALA A 12 -4.88 5.47 -11.37
N GLU A 13 -5.26 4.23 -11.72
CA GLU A 13 -6.44 3.96 -12.55
C GLU A 13 -7.73 4.38 -11.84
N ASP A 14 -7.89 4.05 -10.56
CA ASP A 14 -9.03 4.45 -9.74
C ASP A 14 -9.13 5.98 -9.63
N GLU A 15 -8.00 6.66 -9.47
CA GLU A 15 -7.93 8.12 -9.46
C GLU A 15 -8.40 8.71 -10.79
N GLN A 16 -7.93 8.16 -11.91
CA GLN A 16 -8.32 8.60 -13.24
C GLN A 16 -9.82 8.37 -13.49
N ALA A 17 -10.35 7.21 -13.07
CA ALA A 17 -11.78 6.90 -13.16
C ALA A 17 -12.61 7.87 -12.30
N ALA A 18 -12.12 8.24 -11.11
CA ALA A 18 -12.76 9.22 -10.25
C ALA A 18 -12.83 10.61 -10.88
N HIS A 19 -11.80 11.00 -11.64
CA HIS A 19 -11.80 12.27 -12.38
C HIS A 19 -12.78 12.28 -13.55
N ALA A 20 -12.99 11.13 -14.19
CA ALA A 20 -13.93 10.99 -15.30
C ALA A 20 -15.40 10.84 -14.84
N ALA A 21 -15.63 10.45 -13.58
CA ALA A 21 -16.96 10.24 -13.04
C ALA A 21 -17.73 11.56 -12.82
N SER A 22 -19.02 11.54 -13.17
CA SER A 22 -19.91 12.68 -12.98
C SER A 22 -20.32 12.82 -11.50
N PRO A 23 -20.56 14.03 -10.95
CA PRO A 23 -20.76 14.26 -9.51
C PRO A 23 -21.91 13.51 -8.82
N GLY A 24 -22.84 12.90 -9.56
CA GLY A 24 -24.12 12.38 -9.05
C GLY A 24 -24.07 11.10 -8.20
N THR A 25 -22.92 10.43 -8.06
CA THR A 25 -22.80 9.10 -7.40
C THR A 25 -22.10 9.12 -6.03
N GLY A 26 -21.91 10.29 -5.41
CA GLY A 26 -21.22 10.43 -4.12
C GLY A 26 -19.95 11.29 -4.16
N GLY A 27 -19.76 12.06 -5.24
CA GLY A 27 -18.73 13.08 -5.38
C GLY A 27 -17.33 12.52 -5.73
N PRO A 28 -16.69 13.05 -6.80
CA PRO A 28 -15.28 12.81 -7.11
C PRO A 28 -14.35 13.04 -5.90
N GLU A 29 -14.74 13.93 -4.99
CA GLU A 29 -13.96 14.27 -3.78
C GLU A 29 -13.81 13.09 -2.82
N ARG A 30 -14.88 12.33 -2.53
CA ARG A 30 -14.80 11.19 -1.60
C ARG A 30 -13.93 10.07 -2.17
N VAL A 31 -13.98 9.85 -3.49
CA VAL A 31 -13.15 8.84 -4.16
C VAL A 31 -11.68 9.30 -4.21
N ARG A 32 -11.42 10.58 -4.50
CA ARG A 32 -10.06 11.14 -4.42
C ARG A 32 -9.47 11.04 -3.01
N ALA A 33 -10.27 11.35 -1.98
CA ALA A 33 -9.84 11.22 -0.59
C ALA A 33 -9.52 9.76 -0.21
N ASP A 34 -10.31 8.80 -0.72
CA ASP A 34 -10.07 7.37 -0.54
C ASP A 34 -8.76 6.91 -1.19
N VAL A 35 -8.52 7.31 -2.45
CA VAL A 35 -7.26 7.02 -3.15
C VAL A 35 -6.07 7.66 -2.44
N ALA A 36 -6.20 8.91 -2.00
CA ALA A 36 -5.13 9.60 -1.27
C ALA A 36 -4.79 8.86 0.04
N ALA A 37 -5.80 8.41 0.80
CA ALA A 37 -5.59 7.64 2.03
C ALA A 37 -4.88 6.31 1.75
N LYS A 38 -5.31 5.57 0.71
CA LYS A 38 -4.67 4.31 0.30
C LYS A 38 -3.23 4.52 -0.18
N ARG A 39 -2.96 5.61 -0.90
CA ARG A 39 -1.61 5.99 -1.33
C ARG A 39 -0.69 6.24 -0.12
N GLY A 40 -1.20 6.94 0.89
CA GLY A 40 -0.47 7.14 2.16
C GLY A 40 -0.06 5.83 2.82
N ILE A 41 -0.91 4.80 2.81
CA ILE A 41 -0.57 3.46 3.35
C ILE A 41 0.58 2.82 2.56
N VAL A 42 0.54 2.88 1.22
CA VAL A 42 1.61 2.35 0.35
C VAL A 42 2.94 3.08 0.57
N GLU A 43 2.88 4.39 0.74
CA GLU A 43 4.05 5.22 1.03
C GLU A 43 4.67 4.89 2.40
N GLN A 44 3.85 4.72 3.44
CA GLN A 44 4.32 4.32 4.77
C GLN A 44 4.98 2.94 4.75
N TYR A 45 4.39 1.95 4.06
CA TYR A 45 5.04 0.65 3.87
C TYR A 45 6.43 0.81 3.24
N THR A 46 6.52 1.61 2.18
CA THR A 46 7.78 1.81 1.45
C THR A 46 8.82 2.52 2.33
N ALA A 47 8.40 3.49 3.15
CA ALA A 47 9.27 4.17 4.11
C ALA A 47 9.78 3.19 5.19
N THR A 48 8.89 2.44 5.84
CA THR A 48 9.26 1.44 6.86
C THR A 48 10.12 0.32 6.27
N TYR A 49 9.87 -0.10 5.03
CA TYR A 49 10.72 -1.08 4.35
C TYR A 49 12.16 -0.57 4.19
N ARG A 50 12.34 0.69 3.79
CA ARG A 50 13.67 1.30 3.70
C ARG A 50 14.35 1.39 5.06
N GLU A 51 13.62 1.76 6.10
CA GLU A 51 14.12 1.80 7.47
C GLU A 51 14.58 0.42 7.96
N CYS A 52 13.78 -0.64 7.72
CA CYS A 52 14.20 -2.03 7.99
C CYS A 52 15.49 -2.40 7.28
N MET A 53 15.61 -2.07 5.98
CA MET A 53 16.80 -2.39 5.19
C MET A 53 18.03 -1.60 5.69
N ASP A 54 17.86 -0.34 6.08
CA ASP A 54 18.93 0.48 6.64
C ASP A 54 19.43 -0.09 7.98
N THR A 55 18.51 -0.54 8.84
CA THR A 55 18.83 -1.24 10.10
C THR A 55 19.60 -2.54 9.87
N LEU A 56 19.30 -3.28 8.79
CA LEU A 56 20.05 -4.48 8.42
C LEU A 56 21.48 -4.16 7.94
N ASP A 57 21.62 -3.12 7.13
CA ASP A 57 22.92 -2.75 6.52
C ASP A 57 23.84 -2.03 7.51
N ASN A 58 23.29 -1.14 8.36
CA ASN A 58 24.05 -0.31 9.30
C ASN A 58 24.03 -0.85 10.74
N GLY A 59 23.18 -1.84 11.03
CA GLY A 59 22.99 -2.42 12.36
C GLY A 59 22.00 -1.64 13.22
N ALA A 60 21.16 -2.36 13.98
CA ALA A 60 20.26 -1.76 14.96
C ALA A 60 21.02 -1.21 16.17
N GLN A 61 20.55 -0.09 16.73
CA GLN A 61 21.14 0.44 17.97
C GLN A 61 20.70 -0.39 19.19
N SER A 62 19.57 -1.10 19.09
CA SER A 62 19.11 -2.07 20.09
C SER A 62 18.19 -3.14 19.49
N ALA A 63 18.08 -4.29 20.18
CA ALA A 63 17.16 -5.37 19.78
C ALA A 63 15.68 -4.96 19.87
N ALA A 64 15.32 -4.02 20.75
CA ALA A 64 13.95 -3.54 20.90
C ALA A 64 13.52 -2.62 19.73
N GLU A 65 14.45 -1.82 19.23
CA GLU A 65 14.26 -0.99 18.04
C GLU A 65 14.10 -1.89 16.79
N GLU A 66 14.98 -2.88 16.65
CA GLU A 66 14.90 -3.88 15.57
C GLU A 66 13.53 -4.57 15.54
N ASP A 67 13.07 -5.13 16.66
CA ASP A 67 11.75 -5.79 16.76
C ASP A 67 10.59 -4.85 16.42
N GLY A 68 10.67 -3.58 16.85
CA GLY A 68 9.67 -2.56 16.55
C GLY A 68 9.52 -2.27 15.06
N VAL A 69 10.64 -2.06 14.34
CA VAL A 69 10.61 -1.75 12.90
C VAL A 69 10.12 -2.96 12.10
N TRP A 70 10.57 -4.17 12.42
CA TRP A 70 10.09 -5.40 11.76
C TRP A 70 8.60 -5.65 11.98
N SER A 71 8.11 -5.48 13.21
CA SER A 71 6.69 -5.60 13.53
C SER A 71 5.83 -4.60 12.75
N ALA A 72 6.27 -3.34 12.67
CA ALA A 72 5.61 -2.31 11.87
C ALA A 72 5.58 -2.69 10.38
N LEU A 73 6.70 -3.18 9.84
CA LEU A 73 6.78 -3.62 8.44
C LEU A 73 5.77 -4.74 8.14
N HIS A 74 5.63 -5.73 9.04
CA HIS A 74 4.65 -6.79 8.90
C HIS A 74 3.20 -6.28 8.95
N ALA A 75 2.90 -5.34 9.84
CA ALA A 75 1.56 -4.72 9.91
C ALA A 75 1.22 -3.98 8.61
N TRP A 76 2.15 -3.17 8.08
CA TRP A 76 1.98 -2.50 6.81
C TRP A 76 1.83 -3.48 5.64
N ARG A 77 2.64 -4.54 5.62
CA ARG A 77 2.52 -5.59 4.60
C ARG A 77 1.12 -6.20 4.57
N ARG A 78 0.54 -6.48 5.74
CA ARG A 78 -0.82 -7.01 5.87
C ARG A 78 -1.89 -6.02 5.38
N ALA A 79 -1.69 -4.72 5.64
CA ALA A 79 -2.55 -3.68 5.09
C ALA A 79 -2.51 -3.67 3.54
N LEU A 80 -1.33 -3.83 2.93
CA LEU A 80 -1.21 -3.94 1.48
C LEU A 80 -1.92 -5.16 0.91
N GLU A 81 -1.84 -6.31 1.57
CA GLU A 81 -2.53 -7.54 1.16
C GLU A 81 -4.06 -7.34 1.15
N HIS A 82 -4.60 -6.67 2.17
CA HIS A 82 -6.01 -6.30 2.21
C HIS A 82 -6.41 -5.30 1.12
N LEU A 83 -5.56 -4.31 0.81
CA LEU A 83 -5.82 -3.39 -0.30
C LEU A 83 -5.80 -4.13 -1.65
N ALA A 84 -4.85 -5.04 -1.84
CA ALA A 84 -4.71 -5.81 -3.07
C ALA A 84 -5.88 -6.77 -3.29
N ALA A 85 -6.48 -7.30 -2.20
CA ALA A 85 -7.61 -8.22 -2.26
C ALA A 85 -8.85 -7.64 -2.98
N VAL A 86 -9.03 -6.32 -3.00
CA VAL A 86 -10.10 -5.65 -3.76
C VAL A 86 -9.98 -5.93 -5.27
N TYR A 87 -8.77 -6.17 -5.75
CA TYR A 87 -8.46 -6.42 -7.15
C TYR A 87 -8.20 -7.91 -7.44
N ALA A 88 -8.69 -8.83 -6.62
CA ALA A 88 -8.43 -10.27 -6.77
C ALA A 88 -8.93 -10.87 -8.11
N SER A 89 -9.82 -10.19 -8.82
CA SER A 89 -10.28 -10.56 -10.16
C SER A 89 -9.44 -9.97 -11.30
N HIS A 90 -8.45 -9.12 -10.99
CA HIS A 90 -7.59 -8.49 -11.97
C HIS A 90 -6.56 -9.49 -12.54
N PRO A 91 -6.28 -9.53 -13.85
CA PRO A 91 -5.34 -10.49 -14.45
C PRO A 91 -3.91 -10.40 -13.87
N ASP A 92 -3.46 -9.19 -13.54
CA ASP A 92 -2.13 -8.98 -12.94
C ASP A 92 -2.07 -9.19 -11.41
N TYR A 93 -3.19 -9.56 -10.77
CA TYR A 93 -3.18 -9.87 -9.34
C TYR A 93 -2.43 -11.19 -9.09
N ASP A 94 -1.50 -11.18 -8.13
CA ASP A 94 -0.79 -12.39 -7.72
C ASP A 94 -1.54 -13.07 -6.54
N PRO A 95 -2.01 -14.32 -6.70
CA PRO A 95 -2.66 -15.07 -5.61
C PRO A 95 -1.83 -15.23 -4.35
N ALA A 96 -0.49 -15.09 -4.43
CA ALA A 96 0.39 -15.12 -3.27
C ALA A 96 0.17 -13.94 -2.30
N TRP A 97 -0.53 -12.89 -2.71
CA TRP A 97 -0.89 -11.74 -1.86
C TRP A 97 -2.19 -11.94 -1.07
N LYS A 98 -2.82 -13.11 -1.18
CA LYS A 98 -4.06 -13.40 -0.46
C LYS A 98 -3.75 -13.61 1.03
N SER A 99 -4.27 -12.72 1.89
CA SER A 99 -4.15 -12.81 3.36
C SER A 99 -4.96 -13.96 3.94
#